data_AF-A0A1W2EV98-F1
#
_entry.id   AF-A0A1W2EV98-F1
#
_cell.length_a   1.000
_cell.length_b   1.000
_cell.length_c   1.000
_cell.angle_alpha   90.00
_cell.angle_beta   90.00
_cell.angle_gamma   90.00
#
_symmetry.space_group_name_H-M   'P 1'
#
loop_
_entity.id
_entity.type
_entity.pdbx_description
1 polymer ?
#
loop_
_entity_poly.entity_id
_entity_poly.type
_entity_poly.pdbx_seq_one_letter_code
_entity_poly.pdbx_strand_id
1 'polypeptide(L)'
;MYTNPQRAVTDESKELRKKAGAWMRSVRERQGLTQHDVGTFAGYRYYTQYSAIEQGTGRVAPDRYAAIAAALGVDTRFFARKLMRYYDPLTFSALFDESDIGHETLRLGQPMQAMPDFPNLTAFEARDLRKEAGAYIKGLREAAGLTQADMAERMGYKFYTRVSQIERGAGRVPPEEFVAFAEALGVEPKSFVEELLRCYDPVIHYFAFERSVEAV
;
A
#
# COMPACT_ATOMS: atom_id res chain seq x y z
N MET A 1 11.25 5.17 8.80
CA MET A 1 9.94 5.85 8.76
C MET A 1 9.46 5.82 7.34
N TYR A 2 8.44 5.01 7.03
CA TYR A 2 7.79 5.03 5.72
C TYR A 2 7.00 6.33 5.60
N THR A 3 7.65 7.36 5.10
CA THR A 3 7.03 8.65 4.81
C THR A 3 6.33 8.51 3.46
N ASN A 4 5.07 8.05 3.48
CA ASN A 4 4.16 8.26 2.36
C ASN A 4 3.72 9.74 2.43
N PRO A 5 4.32 10.67 1.64
CA PRO A 5 4.05 12.08 1.74
C PRO A 5 2.89 12.42 0.81
N GLN A 6 1.70 11.87 1.04
CA GLN A 6 0.48 12.21 0.28
C GLN A 6 -0.79 11.84 1.06
N ARG A 7 -1.02 12.58 2.14
CA ARG A 7 -2.33 13.17 2.43
C ARG A 7 -2.05 14.18 3.54
N ALA A 8 -2.47 15.43 3.36
CA ALA A 8 -2.88 16.20 4.55
C ALA A 8 -3.81 15.27 5.33
N VAL A 9 -3.63 15.13 6.65
CA VAL A 9 -4.44 14.23 7.48
C VAL A 9 -5.89 14.71 7.43
N THR A 10 -6.62 14.33 6.37
CA THR A 10 -8.01 14.71 6.16
C THR A 10 -8.85 13.90 7.11
N ASP A 11 -10.00 14.45 7.52
CA ASP A 11 -10.91 13.71 8.39
C ASP A 11 -11.38 12.42 7.72
N GLU A 12 -11.54 12.42 6.40
CA GLU A 12 -11.80 11.21 5.61
C GLU A 12 -10.71 10.14 5.78
N SER A 13 -9.42 10.52 5.77
CA SER A 13 -8.31 9.59 5.99
C SER A 13 -8.33 8.99 7.40
N LYS A 14 -8.75 9.76 8.40
CA LYS A 14 -8.91 9.28 9.78
C LYS A 14 -10.07 8.31 9.88
N GLU A 15 -11.20 8.63 9.25
CA GLU A 15 -12.39 7.76 9.24
C GLU A 15 -12.13 6.44 8.51
N LEU A 16 -11.43 6.45 7.36
CA LEU A 16 -11.03 5.22 6.68
C LEU A 16 -10.09 4.37 7.56
N ARG A 17 -9.19 5.01 8.32
CA ARG A 17 -8.32 4.29 9.27
C ARG A 17 -9.11 3.65 10.41
N LYS A 18 -10.11 4.33 10.96
CA LYS A 18 -11.03 3.77 11.95
C LYS A 18 -11.81 2.59 11.36
N LYS A 19 -12.27 2.67 10.11
CA LYS A 19 -12.93 1.55 9.41
C LYS A 19 -12.02 0.34 9.27
N ALA A 20 -10.74 0.53 8.93
CA ALA A 20 -9.76 -0.56 8.92
C ALA A 20 -9.59 -1.20 10.31
N GLY A 21 -9.49 -0.38 11.35
CA GLY A 21 -9.40 -0.83 12.74
C GLY A 21 -10.64 -1.61 13.20
N ALA A 22 -11.83 -1.12 12.87
CA ALA A 22 -13.10 -1.79 13.15
C ALA A 22 -13.24 -3.11 12.39
N TRP A 23 -12.74 -3.19 11.15
CA TRP A 23 -12.68 -4.44 10.41
C TRP A 23 -11.74 -5.47 11.06
N MET A 24 -10.51 -5.08 11.45
CA MET A 24 -9.60 -5.98 12.17
C MET A 24 -10.20 -6.46 13.49
N ARG A 25 -10.89 -5.56 14.22
CA ARG A 25 -11.66 -5.90 15.43
C ARG A 25 -12.71 -6.97 15.16
N SER A 26 -13.49 -6.85 14.09
CA SER A 26 -14.54 -7.83 13.77
C SER A 26 -13.98 -9.18 13.34
N VAL A 27 -12.83 -9.22 12.67
CA VAL A 27 -12.10 -10.46 12.37
C VAL A 27 -11.59 -11.11 13.66
N ARG A 28 -10.98 -10.32 14.54
CA ARG A 28 -10.46 -10.75 15.84
C ARG A 28 -11.57 -11.37 16.71
N GLU A 29 -12.69 -10.66 16.87
CA GLU A 29 -13.81 -11.08 17.73
C GLU A 29 -14.50 -12.33 17.22
N ARG A 30 -14.63 -12.51 15.89
CA ARG A 30 -15.13 -13.75 15.29
C ARG A 30 -14.28 -14.98 15.59
N GLN A 31 -13.01 -14.77 15.96
CA GLN A 31 -12.10 -15.83 16.38
C GLN A 31 -11.93 -15.93 17.90
N GLY A 32 -12.71 -15.18 18.67
CA GLY A 32 -12.64 -15.19 20.13
C GLY A 32 -11.33 -14.63 20.70
N LEU A 33 -10.56 -13.89 19.91
CA LEU A 33 -9.26 -13.35 20.31
C LEU A 33 -9.42 -12.01 21.05
N THR A 34 -8.57 -11.76 22.04
CA THR A 34 -8.42 -10.44 22.65
C THR A 34 -7.38 -9.58 21.91
N GLN A 35 -7.37 -8.27 22.17
CA GLN A 35 -6.31 -7.39 21.63
C GLN A 35 -4.92 -7.81 22.12
N HIS A 36 -4.85 -8.39 23.32
CA HIS A 36 -3.62 -8.94 23.88
C HIS A 36 -3.15 -10.17 23.10
N ASP A 37 -4.06 -11.06 22.73
CA ASP A 37 -3.73 -12.28 21.96
C ASP A 37 -3.17 -11.91 20.59
N VAL A 38 -3.85 -11.03 19.85
CA VAL A 38 -3.36 -10.58 18.54
C VAL A 38 -2.04 -9.81 18.68
N GLY A 39 -1.90 -8.98 19.72
CA GLY A 39 -0.65 -8.30 20.02
C GLY A 39 0.51 -9.29 20.24
N THR A 40 0.27 -10.33 21.04
CA THR A 40 1.24 -11.38 21.35
C THR A 40 1.57 -12.21 20.13
N PHE A 41 0.57 -12.68 19.39
CA PHE A 41 0.74 -13.45 18.17
C PHE A 41 1.49 -12.64 17.11
N ALA A 42 1.17 -11.36 16.92
CA ALA A 42 1.90 -10.51 16.01
C ALA A 42 3.33 -10.17 16.50
N GLY A 43 3.74 -10.57 17.71
CA GLY A 43 5.07 -10.28 18.25
C GLY A 43 5.26 -8.84 18.73
N TYR A 44 4.18 -8.13 19.08
CA TYR A 44 4.29 -6.81 19.70
C TYR A 44 4.73 -6.94 21.17
N ARG A 45 5.72 -6.14 21.57
CA ARG A 45 6.15 -6.03 22.98
C ARG A 45 5.07 -5.51 23.91
N TYR A 46 4.16 -4.70 23.37
CA TYR A 46 3.06 -4.08 24.11
C TYR A 46 1.78 -4.14 23.28
N TYR A 47 0.72 -4.71 23.85
CA TYR A 47 -0.59 -4.84 23.19
C TYR A 47 -1.21 -3.49 22.79
N THR A 48 -0.80 -2.40 23.46
CA THR A 48 -1.26 -1.02 23.17
C THR A 48 -0.94 -0.60 21.74
N GLN A 49 0.10 -1.16 21.12
CA GLN A 49 0.43 -0.93 19.72
C GLN A 49 -0.66 -1.47 18.79
N TYR A 50 -1.18 -2.67 19.08
CA TYR A 50 -2.30 -3.24 18.33
C TYR A 50 -3.62 -2.51 18.65
N SER A 51 -3.84 -2.13 19.91
CA SER A 51 -5.02 -1.35 20.30
C SER A 51 -5.11 -0.01 19.55
N ALA A 52 -3.99 0.70 19.38
CA ALA A 52 -3.94 1.94 18.61
C ALA A 52 -4.34 1.75 17.13
N ILE A 53 -3.96 0.60 16.54
CA ILE A 53 -4.36 0.22 15.18
C ILE A 53 -5.89 0.03 15.10
N GLU A 54 -6.48 -0.73 16.04
CA GLU A 54 -7.94 -0.93 16.07
C GLU A 54 -8.74 0.36 16.32
N GLN A 55 -8.17 1.30 17.06
CA GLN A 55 -8.78 2.61 17.31
C GLN A 55 -8.64 3.57 16.12
N GLY A 56 -7.86 3.21 15.11
CA GLY A 56 -7.58 4.08 13.96
C GLY A 56 -6.68 5.27 14.29
N THR A 57 -5.95 5.23 15.41
CA THR A 57 -4.91 6.22 15.74
C THR A 57 -3.57 5.81 15.15
N GLY A 58 -3.26 4.51 15.18
CA GLY A 58 -2.12 3.87 14.52
C GLY A 58 -2.44 3.34 13.12
N ARG A 59 -1.39 3.08 12.33
CA ARG A 59 -1.45 2.33 11.07
C ARG A 59 -0.66 1.04 11.23
N VAL A 60 -1.06 0.00 10.51
CA VAL A 60 -0.20 -1.17 10.32
C VAL A 60 0.95 -0.76 9.39
N ALA A 61 2.19 -0.97 9.83
CA ALA A 61 3.36 -0.79 8.99
C ALA A 61 3.49 -1.96 7.98
N PRO A 62 3.90 -1.74 6.71
CA PRO A 62 3.93 -2.79 5.68
C PRO A 62 4.67 -4.07 6.08
N ASP A 63 5.80 -3.95 6.76
CA ASP A 63 6.61 -5.03 7.30
C ASP A 63 5.86 -5.92 8.31
N ARG A 64 4.79 -5.39 8.91
CA ARG A 64 3.94 -6.06 9.91
C ARG A 64 2.70 -6.72 9.29
N TYR A 65 2.48 -6.62 7.98
CA TYR A 65 1.27 -7.15 7.34
C TYR A 65 1.18 -8.66 7.51
N ALA A 66 2.26 -9.40 7.26
CA ALA A 66 2.31 -10.85 7.45
C ALA A 66 2.05 -11.25 8.92
N ALA A 67 2.71 -10.58 9.87
CA ALA A 67 2.58 -10.88 11.29
C ALA A 67 1.14 -10.67 11.81
N ILE A 68 0.49 -9.56 11.43
CA ILE A 68 -0.89 -9.30 11.84
C ILE A 68 -1.88 -10.20 11.09
N ALA A 69 -1.66 -10.46 9.80
CA ALA A 69 -2.51 -11.37 9.04
C ALA A 69 -2.50 -12.77 9.64
N ALA A 70 -1.31 -13.31 9.96
CA ALA A 70 -1.16 -14.59 10.65
C ALA A 70 -1.82 -14.60 12.03
N ALA A 71 -1.62 -13.54 12.82
CA ALA A 71 -2.22 -13.40 14.15
C ALA A 71 -3.77 -13.32 14.10
N LEU A 72 -4.31 -12.76 13.02
CA LEU A 72 -5.74 -12.71 12.74
C LEU A 72 -6.22 -13.90 11.91
N GLY A 73 -5.40 -14.93 11.65
CA GLY A 73 -5.79 -16.09 10.85
C GLY A 73 -6.36 -15.72 9.48
N VAL A 74 -5.91 -14.63 8.86
CA VAL A 74 -6.35 -14.19 7.53
C VAL A 74 -5.23 -14.33 6.52
N ASP A 75 -5.60 -14.64 5.28
CA ASP A 75 -4.67 -14.64 4.16
C ASP A 75 -3.99 -13.26 4.02
N THR A 76 -2.65 -13.25 3.91
CA THR A 76 -1.87 -12.01 3.87
C THR A 76 -2.17 -11.18 2.63
N ARG A 77 -2.49 -11.83 1.50
CA ARG A 77 -2.84 -11.12 0.26
C ARG A 77 -4.19 -10.43 0.37
N PHE A 78 -5.19 -11.13 0.91
CA PHE A 78 -6.47 -10.53 1.28
C PHE A 78 -6.27 -9.37 2.26
N PHE A 79 -5.48 -9.56 3.31
CA PHE A 79 -5.20 -8.54 4.31
C PHE A 79 -4.56 -7.28 3.70
N ALA A 80 -3.56 -7.44 2.83
CA ALA A 80 -2.89 -6.34 2.15
C ALA A 80 -3.85 -5.53 1.27
N ARG A 81 -4.66 -6.22 0.45
CA ARG A 81 -5.69 -5.58 -0.40
C ARG A 81 -6.76 -4.89 0.45
N LYS A 82 -7.20 -5.54 1.53
CA LYS A 82 -8.20 -4.98 2.45
C LYS A 82 -7.70 -3.73 3.16
N LEU A 83 -6.44 -3.71 3.59
CA LEU A 83 -5.84 -2.49 4.16
C LEU A 83 -5.63 -1.40 3.11
N MET A 84 -5.18 -1.76 1.90
CA MET A 84 -5.03 -0.81 0.79
C MET A 84 -6.34 -0.08 0.50
N ARG A 85 -7.48 -0.80 0.46
CA ARG A 85 -8.83 -0.23 0.32
C ARG A 85 -9.16 0.90 1.31
N TYR A 86 -8.57 0.89 2.49
CA TYR A 86 -8.75 1.92 3.52
C TYR A 86 -7.61 2.94 3.56
N TYR A 87 -6.36 2.51 3.43
CA TYR A 87 -5.19 3.37 3.63
C TYR A 87 -4.83 4.17 2.37
N ASP A 88 -5.09 3.59 1.19
CA ASP A 88 -4.88 4.18 -0.12
C ASP A 88 -5.97 3.72 -1.10
N PRO A 89 -7.19 4.27 -1.00
CA PRO A 89 -8.33 3.84 -1.81
C PRO A 89 -8.16 4.11 -3.30
N LEU A 90 -7.32 5.09 -3.68
CA LEU A 90 -7.09 5.44 -5.08
C LEU A 90 -6.23 4.37 -5.75
N THR A 91 -5.12 3.99 -5.12
CA THR A 91 -4.30 2.86 -5.55
C THR A 91 -5.10 1.56 -5.55
N PHE A 92 -5.95 1.32 -4.55
CA PHE A 92 -6.85 0.17 -4.55
C PHE A 92 -7.76 0.18 -5.79
N SER A 93 -8.47 1.27 -6.05
CA SER A 93 -9.41 1.35 -7.18
C SER A 93 -8.77 1.24 -8.56
N ALA A 94 -7.49 1.58 -8.67
CA ALA A 94 -6.73 1.44 -9.91
C ALA A 94 -6.28 -0.02 -10.17
N LEU A 95 -6.16 -0.84 -9.13
CA LEU A 95 -5.58 -2.19 -9.21
C LEU A 95 -6.59 -3.32 -8.99
N PHE A 96 -7.57 -3.09 -8.12
CA PHE A 96 -8.46 -4.08 -7.54
C PHE A 96 -9.89 -3.56 -7.44
N ASP A 97 -10.83 -4.47 -7.21
CA ASP A 97 -12.23 -4.14 -6.94
C ASP A 97 -12.77 -4.85 -5.69
N GLU A 98 -14.04 -4.62 -5.35
CA GLU A 98 -14.63 -5.19 -4.12
C GLU A 98 -14.68 -6.73 -4.13
N SER A 99 -14.64 -7.40 -5.30
CA SER A 99 -14.58 -8.86 -5.40
C SER A 99 -13.24 -9.42 -4.91
N ASP A 100 -12.15 -8.65 -5.04
CA ASP A 100 -10.83 -9.01 -4.49
C ASP A 100 -10.80 -9.05 -2.95
N ILE A 101 -11.79 -8.41 -2.29
CA ILE A 101 -11.85 -8.24 -0.83
C ILE A 101 -13.23 -8.57 -0.23
N GLY A 102 -14.04 -9.33 -0.97
CA GLY A 102 -15.38 -9.77 -0.62
C GLY A 102 -15.41 -10.73 0.57
N HIS A 103 -16.60 -10.95 1.13
CA HIS A 103 -16.78 -11.91 2.22
C HIS A 103 -16.49 -13.35 1.78
N GLU A 104 -16.78 -13.68 0.52
CA GLU A 104 -16.45 -14.95 -0.12
C GLU A 104 -14.94 -15.20 -0.25
N THR A 105 -14.14 -14.13 -0.36
CA THR A 105 -12.67 -14.20 -0.48
C THR A 105 -12.01 -14.30 0.90
N LEU A 106 -12.67 -13.81 1.96
CA LEU A 106 -12.18 -13.92 3.33
C LEU A 106 -12.22 -15.38 3.80
N ARG A 107 -11.04 -15.98 3.94
CA ARG A 107 -10.86 -17.29 4.58
C ARG A 107 -10.21 -17.09 5.95
N LEU A 108 -10.88 -17.57 6.99
CA LEU A 108 -10.33 -17.61 8.35
C LEU A 108 -9.66 -18.96 8.57
N GLY A 109 -8.35 -18.93 8.75
CA GLY A 109 -7.54 -20.04 9.24
C GLY A 109 -7.38 -19.99 10.76
N GLN A 110 -6.53 -20.88 11.30
CA GLN A 110 -6.15 -20.78 12.71
C GLN A 110 -5.24 -19.57 12.94
N PRO A 111 -5.44 -18.79 14.01
CA PRO A 111 -4.48 -17.78 14.44
C PRO A 111 -3.11 -18.41 14.71
N MET A 112 -2.06 -17.85 14.13
CA MET A 112 -0.69 -18.33 14.30
C MET A 112 0.20 -17.25 14.91
N GLN A 113 1.24 -17.68 15.63
CA GLN A 113 2.32 -16.77 16.01
C GLN A 113 3.01 -16.21 14.76
N ALA A 114 3.51 -14.98 14.88
CA ALA A 114 4.11 -14.25 13.79
C ALA A 114 5.26 -15.03 13.17
N MET A 115 5.21 -15.11 11.85
CA MET A 115 6.41 -15.34 11.05
C MET A 115 7.36 -14.14 11.18
N PRO A 116 8.67 -14.31 10.91
CA PRO A 116 9.63 -13.21 10.97
C PRO A 116 9.14 -12.01 10.16
N ASP A 117 9.34 -10.79 10.69
CA ASP A 117 8.98 -9.55 10.00
C ASP A 117 9.57 -9.55 8.58
N PHE A 118 8.80 -9.05 7.61
CA PHE A 118 9.33 -8.88 6.26
C PHE A 118 10.47 -7.85 6.31
N PRO A 119 11.62 -8.09 5.64
CA PRO A 119 12.75 -7.17 5.71
C PRO A 119 12.34 -5.75 5.35
N ASN A 120 12.66 -4.82 6.24
CA ASN A 120 12.39 -3.41 6.05
C ASN A 120 13.38 -2.86 5.03
N LEU A 121 12.88 -2.08 4.06
CA LEU A 121 13.74 -1.45 3.07
C LEU A 121 14.66 -0.43 3.75
N THR A 122 15.94 -0.48 3.43
CA THR A 122 16.85 0.60 3.76
C THR A 122 16.46 1.87 3.01
N ALA A 123 16.84 3.03 3.55
CA ALA A 123 16.60 4.32 2.88
C ALA A 123 17.31 4.40 1.51
N PHE A 124 18.40 3.66 1.34
CA PHE A 124 19.13 3.56 0.08
C PHE A 124 18.34 2.76 -0.96
N GLU A 125 17.87 1.56 -0.63
CA GLU A 125 17.02 0.73 -1.51
C GLU A 125 15.74 1.46 -1.91
N ALA A 126 15.06 2.10 -0.94
CA ALA A 126 13.86 2.88 -1.21
C ALA A 126 14.11 4.08 -2.14
N ARG A 127 15.32 4.65 -2.15
CA ARG A 127 15.71 5.73 -3.06
C ARG A 127 15.97 5.19 -4.46
N ASP A 128 16.64 4.06 -4.58
CA ASP A 128 16.97 3.48 -5.88
C ASP A 128 15.73 2.94 -6.60
N LEU A 129 14.82 2.27 -5.88
CA LEU A 129 13.51 1.90 -6.44
C LEU A 129 12.70 3.13 -6.91
N ARG A 130 12.80 4.27 -6.20
CA ARG A 130 12.14 5.50 -6.66
C ARG A 130 12.75 6.04 -7.96
N LYS A 131 14.07 5.92 -8.13
CA LYS A 131 14.73 6.28 -9.40
C LYS A 131 14.33 5.31 -10.51
N GLU A 132 14.16 4.04 -10.20
CA GLU A 132 13.67 3.02 -11.14
C GLU A 132 12.28 3.38 -11.67
N ALA A 133 11.33 3.71 -10.78
CA ALA A 133 10.03 4.25 -11.18
C ALA A 133 10.14 5.52 -12.04
N GLY A 134 11.05 6.44 -11.67
CA GLY A 134 11.31 7.64 -12.44
C GLY A 134 11.85 7.36 -13.84
N ALA A 135 12.77 6.40 -13.97
CA ALA A 135 13.30 5.95 -15.25
C ALA A 135 12.25 5.25 -16.10
N TYR A 136 11.37 4.46 -15.48
CA TYR A 136 10.22 3.85 -16.14
C TYR A 136 9.28 4.90 -16.74
N ILE A 137 8.84 5.88 -15.93
CA ILE A 137 8.00 7.00 -16.38
C ILE A 137 8.67 7.78 -17.52
N LYS A 138 9.98 8.05 -17.39
CA LYS A 138 10.78 8.72 -18.41
C LYS A 138 10.76 7.94 -19.73
N GLY A 139 10.98 6.63 -19.68
CA GLY A 139 10.97 5.76 -20.84
C GLY A 139 9.63 5.78 -21.57
N LEU A 140 8.53 5.68 -20.82
CA LEU A 140 7.17 5.80 -21.38
C LEU A 140 6.93 7.17 -22.03
N ARG A 141 7.35 8.25 -21.37
CA ARG A 141 7.21 9.61 -21.89
C ARG A 141 7.94 9.77 -23.22
N GLU A 142 9.17 9.28 -23.29
CA GLU A 142 10.01 9.36 -24.50
C GLU A 142 9.46 8.49 -25.63
N ALA A 143 8.95 7.29 -25.31
CA ALA A 143 8.26 6.44 -26.28
C ALA A 143 6.97 7.09 -26.83
N ALA A 144 6.27 7.87 -26.02
CA ALA A 144 5.11 8.66 -26.43
C ALA A 144 5.51 9.95 -27.21
N GLY A 145 6.80 10.21 -27.42
CA GLY A 145 7.30 11.38 -28.15
C GLY A 145 7.15 12.71 -27.39
N LEU A 146 6.95 12.66 -26.07
CA LEU A 146 6.68 13.84 -25.24
C LEU A 146 7.97 14.38 -24.62
N THR A 147 8.11 15.71 -24.56
CA THR A 147 9.09 16.36 -23.69
C THR A 147 8.57 16.44 -22.25
N GLN A 148 9.45 16.77 -21.29
CA GLN A 148 9.02 17.04 -19.92
C GLN A 148 8.05 18.22 -19.83
N ALA A 149 8.16 19.19 -20.75
CA ALA A 149 7.23 20.32 -20.83
C ALA A 149 5.86 19.88 -21.33
N ASP A 150 5.81 19.05 -22.38
CA ASP A 150 4.55 18.52 -22.91
C ASP A 150 3.83 17.65 -21.86
N MET A 151 4.57 16.81 -21.15
CA MET A 151 3.99 16.01 -20.06
C MET A 151 3.45 16.90 -18.94
N ALA A 152 4.17 17.97 -18.59
CA ALA A 152 3.70 18.91 -17.57
C ALA A 152 2.44 19.67 -18.01
N GLU A 153 2.36 20.06 -19.28
CA GLU A 153 1.17 20.69 -19.85
C GLU A 153 -0.03 19.73 -19.82
N ARG A 154 0.14 18.47 -20.24
CA ARG A 154 -0.90 17.43 -20.16
C ARG A 154 -1.39 17.18 -18.74
N MET A 155 -0.47 17.20 -17.77
CA MET A 155 -0.79 17.03 -16.35
C MET A 155 -1.32 18.31 -15.68
N GLY A 156 -1.45 19.42 -16.41
CA GLY A 156 -1.88 20.70 -15.84
C GLY A 156 -0.89 21.31 -14.83
N TYR A 157 0.38 20.90 -14.88
CA TYR A 157 1.41 21.42 -14.00
C TYR A 157 1.92 22.78 -14.46
N LYS A 158 2.05 23.71 -13.50
CA LYS A 158 2.61 25.04 -13.76
C LYS A 158 4.06 25.00 -14.27
N PHE A 159 4.85 24.00 -13.86
CA PHE A 159 6.28 23.92 -14.19
C PHE A 159 6.70 22.48 -14.51
N TYR A 160 7.48 22.32 -15.59
CA TYR A 160 8.05 21.03 -15.99
C TYR A 160 8.97 20.38 -14.94
N THR A 161 9.49 21.19 -14.02
CA THR A 161 10.37 20.73 -12.95
C THR A 161 9.74 19.65 -12.08
N ARG A 162 8.41 19.60 -11.97
CA ARG A 162 7.69 18.54 -11.26
C ARG A 162 7.85 17.16 -11.94
N VAL A 163 7.64 17.10 -13.27
CA VAL A 163 7.90 15.88 -14.07
C VAL A 163 9.36 15.47 -13.91
N SER A 164 10.25 16.45 -14.03
CA SER A 164 11.69 16.27 -13.88
C SER A 164 12.08 15.69 -12.51
N GLN A 165 11.46 16.13 -11.41
CA GLN A 165 11.71 15.61 -10.06
C GLN A 165 11.24 14.16 -9.91
N ILE A 166 10.09 13.82 -10.50
CA ILE A 166 9.56 12.46 -10.52
C ILE A 166 10.52 11.54 -11.27
N GLU A 167 10.94 11.92 -12.48
CA GLU A 167 11.83 11.10 -13.32
C GLU A 167 13.21 10.84 -12.69
N ARG A 168 13.68 11.74 -11.82
CA ARG A 168 14.94 11.55 -11.09
C ARG A 168 14.78 10.81 -9.75
N GLY A 169 13.56 10.37 -9.41
CA GLY A 169 13.27 9.76 -8.12
C GLY A 169 13.41 10.71 -6.92
N ALA A 170 13.34 12.03 -7.15
CA ALA A 170 13.28 13.04 -6.10
C ALA A 170 11.85 13.26 -5.59
N GLY A 171 10.85 12.99 -6.44
CA GLY A 171 9.43 12.96 -6.10
C GLY A 171 8.79 11.61 -6.42
N ARG A 172 7.55 11.44 -5.99
CA ARG A 172 6.65 10.36 -6.41
C ARG A 172 5.50 10.96 -7.21
N VAL A 173 4.94 10.20 -8.14
CA VAL A 173 3.60 10.52 -8.66
C VAL A 173 2.61 10.32 -7.50
N PRO A 174 1.74 11.28 -7.19
CA PRO A 174 0.71 11.09 -6.18
C PRO A 174 -0.41 10.16 -6.66
N PRO A 175 -1.05 9.39 -5.77
CA PRO A 175 -2.11 8.45 -6.16
C PRO A 175 -3.27 9.08 -6.94
N GLU A 176 -3.63 10.33 -6.64
CA GLU A 176 -4.67 11.09 -7.37
C GLU A 176 -4.30 11.39 -8.83
N GLU A 177 -3.02 11.32 -9.19
CA GLU A 177 -2.54 11.60 -10.54
C GLU A 177 -2.17 10.31 -11.29
N PHE A 178 -2.25 9.13 -10.66
CA PHE A 178 -1.86 7.85 -11.29
C PHE A 178 -2.57 7.57 -12.61
N VAL A 179 -3.91 7.66 -12.62
CA VAL A 179 -4.71 7.40 -13.82
C VAL A 179 -4.43 8.45 -14.89
N ALA A 180 -4.38 9.73 -14.50
CA ALA A 180 -4.08 10.83 -15.42
C ALA A 180 -2.67 10.71 -16.03
N PHE A 181 -1.67 10.22 -15.28
CA PHE A 181 -0.34 9.92 -15.81
C PHE A 181 -0.40 8.82 -16.86
N ALA A 182 -1.08 7.71 -16.56
CA ALA A 182 -1.21 6.60 -17.49
C ALA A 182 -1.89 7.04 -18.80
N GLU A 183 -2.98 7.80 -18.69
CA GLU A 183 -3.69 8.38 -19.84
C GLU A 183 -2.81 9.35 -20.65
N ALA A 184 -2.09 10.26 -19.97
CA ALA A 184 -1.20 11.22 -20.62
C ALA A 184 -0.03 10.54 -21.35
N LEU A 185 0.43 9.40 -20.84
CA LEU A 185 1.47 8.55 -21.43
C LEU A 185 0.93 7.56 -22.46
N GLY A 186 -0.40 7.40 -22.58
CA GLY A 186 -1.04 6.46 -23.50
C GLY A 186 -0.87 4.99 -23.13
N VAL A 187 -0.73 4.68 -21.84
CA VAL A 187 -0.57 3.31 -21.32
C VAL A 187 -1.77 2.88 -20.48
N GLU A 188 -1.90 1.57 -20.27
CA GLU A 188 -2.98 1.00 -19.48
C GLU A 188 -2.81 1.36 -17.97
N PRO A 189 -3.82 1.96 -17.31
CA PRO A 189 -3.68 2.46 -15.93
C PRO A 189 -3.32 1.39 -14.90
N LYS A 190 -3.91 0.19 -14.94
CA LYS A 190 -3.66 -0.84 -13.95
C LYS A 190 -2.19 -1.29 -13.97
N SER A 191 -1.66 -1.58 -15.14
CA SER A 191 -0.28 -2.00 -15.38
C SER A 191 0.70 -0.89 -14.96
N PHE A 192 0.38 0.37 -15.26
CA PHE A 192 1.18 1.51 -14.83
C PHE A 192 1.22 1.63 -13.31
N VAL A 193 0.08 1.56 -12.63
CA VAL A 193 -0.01 1.70 -11.18
C VAL A 193 0.63 0.51 -10.45
N GLU A 194 0.52 -0.69 -11.00
CA GLU A 194 1.15 -1.89 -10.44
C GLU A 194 2.68 -1.73 -10.42
N GLU A 195 3.25 -1.25 -11.53
CA GLU A 195 4.69 -0.99 -11.63
C GLU A 195 5.15 0.14 -10.70
N LEU A 196 4.35 1.19 -10.53
CA LEU A 196 4.64 2.23 -9.53
C LEU A 196 4.57 1.69 -8.11
N LEU A 197 3.58 0.86 -7.79
CA LEU A 197 3.44 0.25 -6.46
C LEU A 197 4.62 -0.67 -6.16
N ARG A 198 5.06 -1.48 -7.14
CA ARG A 198 6.25 -2.34 -7.05
C ARG A 198 7.48 -1.55 -6.62
N CYS A 199 7.64 -0.34 -7.16
CA CYS A 199 8.79 0.51 -6.85
C CYS A 199 8.61 1.33 -5.56
N TYR A 200 7.43 1.89 -5.33
CA TYR A 200 7.20 2.83 -4.23
C TYR A 200 6.97 2.14 -2.90
N ASP A 201 6.31 0.98 -2.91
CA ASP A 201 5.93 0.22 -1.72
C ASP A 201 6.02 -1.30 -2.03
N PRO A 202 7.24 -1.84 -2.30
CA PRO A 202 7.44 -3.23 -2.76
C PRO A 202 6.93 -4.27 -1.77
N VAL A 203 6.92 -3.98 -0.46
CA VAL A 203 6.36 -4.88 0.55
C VAL A 203 4.84 -5.01 0.37
N ILE A 204 4.15 -3.90 0.11
CA ILE A 204 2.70 -3.92 -0.17
C ILE A 204 2.45 -4.62 -1.50
N HIS A 205 3.25 -4.33 -2.53
CA HIS A 205 3.18 -5.02 -3.83
C HIS A 205 3.30 -6.53 -3.67
N TYR A 206 4.36 -7.00 -3.01
CA TYR A 206 4.64 -8.42 -2.78
C TYR A 206 3.44 -9.13 -2.15
N PHE A 207 2.87 -8.56 -1.08
CA PHE A 207 1.72 -9.17 -0.43
C PHE A 207 0.43 -9.06 -1.26
N ALA A 208 0.20 -7.95 -1.97
CA ALA A 208 -1.04 -7.77 -2.74
C ALA A 208 -1.11 -8.61 -4.03
N PHE A 209 0.04 -8.97 -4.62
CA PHE A 209 0.14 -9.63 -5.92
C PHE A 209 0.74 -11.04 -5.87
N GLU A 210 1.88 -11.22 -5.20
CA GLU A 210 2.77 -12.36 -5.46
C GLU A 210 2.57 -13.57 -4.53
N ARG A 211 2.29 -13.39 -3.22
CA ARG A 211 2.17 -14.53 -2.29
C ARG A 211 1.31 -14.29 -1.05
N SER A 212 0.43 -15.26 -0.77
CA SER A 212 0.12 -15.71 0.58
C SER A 212 1.40 -16.29 1.17
N VAL A 213 1.89 -15.80 2.30
CA VAL A 213 2.91 -16.57 3.02
C VAL A 213 2.16 -17.74 3.65
N GLU A 214 2.10 -18.88 2.95
CA GLU A 214 1.62 -20.12 3.55
C GLU A 214 2.64 -20.55 4.60
N ALA A 215 2.17 -20.67 5.84
CA ALA A 215 2.97 -21.22 6.91
C ALA A 215 3.25 -22.70 6.62
N VAL A 216 4.53 -23.06 6.57
CA VAL A 216 5.00 -24.46 6.61
C VAL A 216 4.70 -25.04 7.99
#